data_AF-A0A6C0HVP6-F1
#
_entry.id   AF-A0A6C0HVP6-F1
#
_cell.length_a   1.000
_cell.length_b   1.000
_cell.length_c   1.000
_cell.angle_alpha   90.00
_cell.angle_beta   90.00
_cell.angle_gamma   90.00
#
_symmetry.space_group_name_H-M   'P 1'
#
loop_
_entity.id
_entity.type
_entity.pdbx_description
1 polymer ?
#
loop_
_entity_poly.entity_id
_entity_poly.type
_entity_poly.pdbx_seq_one_letter_code
_entity_poly.pdbx_strand_id
1 'polypeptide(L)'
;MHDFFHRLPPFLGKEIFSYLIPKDVIFINHRCLSSEDRHGYKYQNAVIGGQYYKNEQGLSLSRIWKEKGKHRYYLTQHFTDEATIEYFDRNIVIYCYDYSSIYIGKNLESALLQLLYNA
;
A
#
# COMPACT_ATOMS: atom_id res chain seq x y z
N MET A 1 -14.84 15.21 2.80
CA MET A 1 -14.83 15.06 1.33
C MET A 1 -15.88 14.07 0.80
N HIS A 2 -16.94 13.73 1.57
CA HIS A 2 -17.88 12.66 1.18
C HIS A 2 -19.08 13.11 0.33
N ASP A 3 -19.44 14.40 0.33
CA ASP A 3 -20.79 14.79 -0.09
C ASP A 3 -20.90 15.33 -1.54
N PHE A 4 -19.78 15.65 -2.18
CA PHE A 4 -19.80 16.23 -3.53
C PHE A 4 -20.00 15.17 -4.63
N PHE A 5 -19.44 13.97 -4.42
CA PHE A 5 -19.38 12.92 -5.44
C PHE A 5 -20.68 12.12 -5.56
N HIS A 6 -21.47 12.01 -4.49
CA HIS A 6 -22.78 11.36 -4.53
C HIS A 6 -23.83 12.14 -5.32
N ARG A 7 -23.56 13.42 -5.63
CA ARG A 7 -24.47 14.29 -6.39
C ARG A 7 -24.15 14.32 -7.89
N LEU A 8 -23.03 13.75 -8.32
CA LEU A 8 -22.69 13.70 -9.74
C LEU A 8 -23.48 12.60 -10.45
N PRO A 9 -23.98 12.86 -11.67
CA PRO A 9 -24.52 11.81 -12.50
C PRO A 9 -23.48 10.68 -12.68
N PRO A 10 -23.88 9.39 -12.63
CA PRO A 10 -22.94 8.27 -12.60
C PRO A 10 -21.93 8.25 -13.76
N PHE A 11 -22.34 8.77 -14.93
CA PHE A 11 -21.51 8.85 -16.12
C PHE A 11 -20.40 9.91 -16.01
N LEU A 12 -20.71 11.09 -15.46
CA LEU A 12 -19.75 12.18 -15.26
C LEU A 12 -18.74 11.84 -14.16
N GLY A 13 -19.21 11.22 -13.07
CA GLY A 13 -18.32 10.74 -12.03
C GLY A 13 -17.27 9.78 -12.60
N LYS A 14 -17.71 8.76 -13.35
CA LYS A 14 -16.82 7.77 -13.95
C LYS A 14 -15.80 8.37 -14.91
N GLU A 15 -16.22 9.35 -15.72
CA GLU A 15 -15.33 10.02 -16.67
C GLU A 15 -14.26 10.85 -15.95
N ILE A 16 -14.64 11.62 -14.93
CA ILE A 16 -13.70 12.39 -14.11
C ILE A 16 -12.73 11.48 -13.35
N PHE A 17 -13.22 10.38 -12.75
CA PHE A 17 -12.36 9.41 -12.05
C PHE A 17 -11.35 8.74 -12.97
N SER A 18 -11.67 8.58 -14.26
CA SER A 18 -10.76 7.99 -15.23
C SER A 18 -9.49 8.82 -15.49
N TYR A 19 -9.52 10.12 -15.20
CA TYR A 19 -8.35 11.01 -15.26
C TYR A 19 -7.54 10.99 -13.96
N LEU A 20 -8.18 10.68 -12.83
CA LEU A 20 -7.56 10.71 -11.50
C LEU A 20 -6.92 9.37 -11.10
N ILE A 21 -7.32 8.28 -11.76
CA ILE A 21 -6.89 6.94 -11.43
C ILE A 21 -5.87 6.46 -12.48
N PRO A 22 -4.66 6.03 -12.07
CA PRO A 22 -3.68 5.50 -12.99
C PRO A 22 -4.20 4.24 -13.68
N LYS A 23 -4.02 4.15 -15.00
CA LYS A 23 -4.51 3.03 -15.82
C LYS A 23 -3.64 1.78 -15.71
N ASP A 24 -2.36 1.94 -15.42
CA ASP A 24 -1.37 0.85 -15.41
C ASP A 24 -0.97 0.50 -13.97
N VAL A 25 -1.88 -0.15 -13.25
CA VAL A 25 -1.64 -0.63 -11.88
C VAL A 25 -1.42 -2.14 -11.90
N ILE A 26 -0.20 -2.56 -11.55
CA ILE A 26 0.18 -3.98 -11.45
C ILE A 26 0.44 -4.30 -9.97
N PHE A 27 0.14 -5.53 -9.55
CA PHE A 27 0.39 -5.98 -8.18
C PHE A 27 1.47 -7.05 -8.17
N ILE A 28 2.58 -6.74 -7.51
CA ILE A 28 3.76 -7.62 -7.42
C ILE A 28 3.90 -8.08 -5.97
N ASN A 29 4.21 -9.37 -5.77
CA ASN A 29 4.47 -9.92 -4.44
C ASN A 29 5.55 -9.08 -3.73
N HIS A 30 5.30 -8.75 -2.46
CA HIS A 30 6.32 -8.12 -1.65
C HIS A 30 7.52 -9.05 -1.52
N ARG A 31 8.73 -8.53 -1.77
CA ARG A 31 9.97 -9.26 -1.47
C ARG A 31 10.32 -8.98 -0.02
N CYS A 32 10.28 -10.01 0.82
CA CYS A 32 10.82 -9.93 2.17
C CYS A 32 12.31 -9.56 2.11
N LEU A 33 12.68 -8.47 2.78
CA LEU A 33 14.05 -7.99 2.84
C LEU A 33 14.88 -8.74 3.91
N SER A 34 14.22 -9.39 4.87
CA SER A 34 14.86 -10.19 5.92
C SER A 34 13.99 -11.37 6.34
N SER A 35 14.58 -12.37 7.02
CA SER A 35 13.86 -13.49 7.62
C SER A 35 12.91 -13.10 8.76
N GLU A 36 13.04 -11.86 9.26
CA GLU A 36 12.24 -11.29 10.34
C GLU A 36 10.98 -10.59 9.80
N ASP A 37 10.96 -10.21 8.51
CA ASP A 37 9.79 -9.67 7.82
C ASP A 37 8.78 -10.78 7.47
N ARG A 38 8.16 -11.34 8.51
CA ARG A 38 7.13 -12.38 8.40
C ARG A 38 5.74 -11.80 8.14
N HIS A 39 5.59 -10.51 7.87
CA HIS A 39 4.27 -9.90 7.63
C HIS A 39 4.06 -9.46 6.19
N GLY A 40 5.11 -9.11 5.45
CA GLY A 40 5.03 -8.67 4.06
C GLY A 40 4.61 -9.75 3.05
N TYR A 41 4.95 -11.03 3.26
CA TYR A 41 4.85 -12.08 2.21
C TYR A 41 3.45 -12.32 1.63
N LYS A 42 2.39 -12.03 2.41
CA LYS A 42 1.00 -12.24 1.98
C LYS A 42 0.46 -11.08 1.13
N TYR A 43 1.17 -9.96 1.09
CA TYR A 43 0.76 -8.75 0.39
C TYR A 43 1.45 -8.66 -0.98
N GLN A 44 0.69 -8.17 -1.95
CA GLN A 44 1.21 -7.69 -3.23
C GLN A 44 1.12 -6.18 -3.23
N ASN A 45 2.21 -5.49 -3.54
CA ASN A 45 2.23 -4.04 -3.57
C ASN A 45 1.90 -3.54 -4.98
N ALA A 46 1.16 -2.43 -5.03
CA ALA A 46 0.83 -1.74 -6.26
C ALA A 46 2.09 -1.10 -6.87
N VAL A 47 2.23 -1.30 -8.17
CA VAL A 47 3.24 -0.69 -9.03
C VAL A 47 2.48 0.11 -10.06
N ILE A 48 2.74 1.42 -10.10
CA ILE A 48 2.06 2.38 -10.96
C ILE A 48 3.12 2.96 -11.89
N GLY A 49 2.93 2.84 -13.22
CA GLY A 49 3.91 3.33 -14.19
C GLY A 49 5.28 2.64 -14.08
N GLY A 50 5.30 1.38 -13.63
CA GLY A 50 6.53 0.59 -13.49
C GLY A 50 7.32 0.84 -12.18
N GLN A 51 6.84 1.70 -11.28
CA GLN A 51 7.50 1.97 -10.00
C GLN A 51 6.57 1.65 -8.81
N TYR A 52 7.17 1.24 -7.69
CA TYR A 52 6.44 1.12 -6.43
C TYR A 52 5.96 2.50 -6.02
N TYR A 53 4.64 2.67 -5.94
CA TYR A 53 4.07 3.95 -5.58
C TYR A 53 3.87 4.04 -4.07
N LYS A 54 4.31 5.17 -3.51
CA LYS A 54 4.01 5.59 -2.15
C LYS A 54 3.40 6.98 -2.18
N ASN A 55 2.42 7.23 -1.32
CA ASN A 55 1.96 8.59 -1.09
C ASN A 55 2.97 9.38 -0.23
N GLU A 56 2.68 10.66 0.04
CA GLU A 56 3.56 11.54 0.81
C GLU A 56 3.79 11.06 2.26
N GLN A 57 2.88 10.25 2.80
CA GLN A 57 2.98 9.65 4.14
C GLN A 57 3.79 8.34 4.14
N GLY A 58 4.29 7.92 2.97
CA GLY A 58 5.02 6.66 2.81
C GLY A 58 4.11 5.41 2.73
N LEU A 59 2.79 5.59 2.61
CA LEU A 59 1.84 4.49 2.48
C LEU A 59 1.86 3.93 1.06
N SER A 60 1.78 2.61 0.96
CA SER A 60 1.63 1.86 -0.29
C SER A 60 0.24 1.24 -0.36
N LEU A 61 -0.28 1.05 -1.58
CA LEU A 61 -1.46 0.23 -1.78
C LEU A 61 -1.06 -1.24 -1.93
N SER A 62 -1.68 -2.09 -1.13
CA SER A 62 -1.42 -3.52 -1.13
C SER A 62 -2.68 -4.34 -1.38
N ARG A 63 -2.51 -5.49 -2.04
CA ARG A 63 -3.56 -6.47 -2.32
C ARG A 63 -3.24 -7.78 -1.63
N ILE A 64 -4.23 -8.35 -0.95
CA ILE A 64 -4.20 -9.72 -0.43
C ILE A 64 -5.25 -10.56 -1.15
N TRP A 65 -4.84 -11.72 -1.65
CA TRP A 65 -5.76 -12.72 -2.17
C TRP A 65 -6.51 -13.42 -1.04
N LYS A 66 -7.78 -13.70 -1.30
CA LYS A 66 -8.69 -14.48 -0.47
C LYS A 66 -9.14 -15.70 -1.26
N GLU A 67 -9.79 -16.62 -0.55
CA GLU A 67 -10.39 -17.79 -1.18
C GLU A 67 -11.32 -17.43 -2.33
N LYS A 68 -11.46 -18.36 -3.28
CA LYS A 68 -12.37 -18.25 -4.44
C LYS A 68 -12.06 -17.05 -5.34
N GLY A 69 -10.80 -16.70 -5.50
CA GLY A 69 -10.35 -15.62 -6.39
C GLY A 69 -10.74 -14.21 -5.94
N LYS A 70 -11.23 -14.05 -4.70
CA LYS A 70 -11.54 -12.73 -4.13
C LYS A 70 -10.26 -12.04 -3.67
N HIS A 71 -10.30 -10.73 -3.53
CA HIS A 71 -9.18 -9.97 -2.98
C HIS A 71 -9.66 -8.86 -2.04
N ARG A 72 -8.72 -8.33 -1.27
CA ARG A 72 -8.90 -7.17 -0.40
C ARG A 72 -7.74 -6.21 -0.57
N TYR A 73 -8.03 -4.92 -0.51
CA TYR A 73 -7.06 -3.85 -0.57
C TYR A 73 -6.78 -3.30 0.82
N TYR A 74 -5.52 -2.93 1.04
CA TYR A 74 -5.00 -2.38 2.28
C TYR A 74 -4.07 -1.20 1.97
N LEU A 75 -4.07 -0.17 2.81
CA LEU A 75 -2.95 0.76 2.90
C LEU A 75 -1.93 0.17 3.84
N THR A 76 -0.66 0.16 3.44
CA THR A 76 0.40 -0.51 4.18
C THR A 76 1.63 0.37 4.28
N GLN A 77 2.32 0.28 5.41
CA GLN A 77 3.58 0.97 5.64
C GLN A 77 4.58 -0.02 6.18
N HIS A 78 5.80 0.04 5.64
CA HIS A 78 6.92 -0.71 6.15
C HIS A 78 7.91 0.27 6.77
N PHE A 79 8.24 0.02 8.03
CA PHE A 79 9.18 0.80 8.81
C PHE A 79 10.45 0.00 8.98
N THR A 80 11.58 0.67 8.85
CA THR A 80 12.89 0.12 9.15
C THR A 80 13.55 1.11 10.09
N ASP A 81 13.84 0.65 11.29
CA ASP A 81 14.57 1.40 12.29
C ASP A 81 15.91 0.72 12.55
N GLU A 82 16.90 1.49 12.94
CA GLU A 82 18.28 1.03 13.08
C GLU A 82 18.76 1.37 14.48
N ALA A 83 19.08 0.35 15.27
CA ALA A 83 19.65 0.52 16.60
C ALA A 83 21.11 0.06 16.58
N THR A 84 22.02 0.95 16.94
CA THR A 84 23.41 0.58 17.18
C THR A 84 23.58 0.21 18.64
N ILE A 85 24.03 -1.01 18.91
CA ILE A 85 24.34 -1.49 20.26
C ILE A 85 25.81 -1.87 20.37
N GLU A 86 26.38 -1.69 21.56
CA GLU A 86 27.73 -2.15 21.86
C GLU A 86 27.67 -3.58 22.43
N TYR A 87 28.44 -4.50 21.83
CA TYR A 87 28.54 -5.88 22.26
C TYR A 87 29.99 -6.35 22.17
N PHE A 88 30.60 -6.67 23.31
CA PHE A 88 32.01 -7.05 23.43
C PHE A 88 32.96 -6.12 22.66
N ASP A 89 32.93 -4.82 22.99
CA ASP A 89 33.80 -3.77 22.43
C ASP A 89 33.63 -3.54 20.90
N ARG A 90 32.50 -3.96 20.32
CA ARG A 90 32.15 -3.72 18.93
C ARG A 90 30.75 -3.14 18.82
N ASN A 91 30.60 -2.16 17.92
CA ASN A 91 29.30 -1.66 17.53
C ASN A 91 28.64 -2.65 16.56
N ILE A 92 27.44 -3.09 16.89
CA ILE A 92 26.59 -3.93 16.02
C ILE A 92 25.35 -3.11 15.67
N VAL A 93 24.96 -3.14 14.40
CA VAL A 93 23.71 -2.54 13.93
C VAL A 93 22.62 -3.61 13.93
N ILE A 94 21.55 -3.37 14.66
CA ILE A 94 20.32 -4.15 14.66
C ILE A 94 19.30 -3.39 13.82
N TYR A 95 18.68 -4.11 12.88
CA TYR A 95 17.58 -3.59 12.08
C TYR A 95 16.26 -4.08 12.67
N CYS A 96 15.41 -3.15 13.06
CA CYS A 96 14.05 -3.42 13.51
C CYS A 96 13.09 -3.18 12.34
N TYR A 97 12.33 -4.20 11.98
CA TYR A 97 11.33 -4.13 10.91
C TYR A 97 9.93 -4.10 11.52
N ASP A 98 9.14 -3.08 11.21
CA ASP A 98 7.75 -2.99 11.63
C ASP A 98 6.82 -2.76 10.43
N TYR A 99 5.58 -3.21 10.55
CA TYR A 99 4.62 -3.24 9.47
C TYR A 99 3.22 -2.88 9.93
N SER A 100 2.67 -1.82 9.36
CA SER A 100 1.28 -1.42 9.57
C SER A 100 0.41 -1.75 8.36
N SER A 101 -0.85 -2.13 8.60
CA SER A 101 -1.82 -2.31 7.53
C SER A 101 -3.24 -1.94 7.94
N ILE A 102 -3.94 -1.21 7.06
CA ILE A 102 -5.31 -0.74 7.26
C ILE A 102 -6.16 -1.25 6.11
N TYR A 103 -7.25 -1.95 6.40
CA TYR A 103 -8.19 -2.43 5.37
C TYR A 103 -9.01 -1.28 4.80
N ILE A 104 -9.03 -1.13 3.47
CA ILE A 104 -9.71 -0.02 2.79
C ILE A 104 -10.83 -0.46 1.84
N GLY A 105 -10.92 -1.75 1.50
CA GLY A 105 -12.04 -2.26 0.72
C GLY A 105 -11.72 -3.38 -0.27
N LYS A 106 -12.63 -3.56 -1.22
CA LYS A 106 -12.55 -4.58 -2.29
C LYS A 106 -12.52 -3.98 -3.70
N ASN A 107 -12.83 -2.68 -3.84
CA ASN A 107 -12.83 -1.99 -5.13
C ASN A 107 -11.48 -1.28 -5.32
N LEU A 108 -10.84 -1.49 -6.47
CA LEU A 108 -9.52 -0.93 -6.78
C LEU A 108 -9.56 0.60 -6.94
N GLU A 109 -10.56 1.13 -7.63
CA GLU A 109 -10.72 2.57 -7.88
C GLU A 109 -10.86 3.33 -6.56
N SER A 110 -11.75 2.86 -5.68
CA SER A 110 -11.93 3.44 -4.35
C SER A 110 -10.65 3.35 -3.52
N ALA A 111 -9.92 2.24 -3.63
CA ALA A 111 -8.68 2.03 -2.91
C ALA A 111 -7.54 2.96 -3.39
N LEU A 112 -7.43 3.16 -4.70
CA LEU A 112 -6.48 4.09 -5.31
C LEU A 112 -6.82 5.54 -4.94
N LEU A 113 -8.10 5.91 -4.93
CA LEU A 113 -8.52 7.24 -4.49
C LEU A 113 -8.14 7.48 -3.02
N GLN A 114 -8.33 6.49 -2.15
CA GLN A 114 -7.89 6.61 -0.76
C GLN A 114 -6.37 6.74 -0.66
N LEU A 115 -5.58 5.97 -1.42
CA LEU A 115 -4.12 6.10 -1.42
C LEU A 115 -3.67 7.50 -1.87
N LEU A 116 -4.28 8.02 -2.93
CA LEU A 116 -3.85 9.26 -3.58
C LEU A 116 -4.36 10.53 -2.88
N TYR A 117 -5.53 10.47 -2.23
CA TYR A 117 -6.24 11.66 -1.78
C TYR A 117 -6.74 11.62 -0.32
N ASN A 118 -6.62 10.50 0.40
CA ASN A 118 -6.72 10.55 1.86
C ASN A 118 -5.33 10.82 2.44
N ALA A 119 -5.19 12.01 3.03
CA ALA A 119 -4.19 12.32 4.03
C ALA A 119 -4.80 12.15 5.42
#